data_AF-A0A848DEB9-F1
#
_entry.id   AF-A0A848DEB9-F1
#
_cell.length_a   1.000
_cell.length_b   1.000
_cell.length_c   1.000
_cell.angle_alpha   90.00
_cell.angle_beta   90.00
_cell.angle_gamma   90.00
#
_symmetry.space_group_name_H-M   'P 1'
#
loop_
_entity.id
_entity.type
_entity.pdbx_description
1 polymer ?
#
loop_
_entity_poly.entity_id
_entity_poly.type
_entity_poly.pdbx_seq_one_letter_code
_entity_poly.pdbx_strand_id
1 'polypeptide(L)'
;MAPPLVLDEDQALELLAYLVTAARTQVDEAAEYGPMRLLTAAGRLAAMIRPRASEGLQDVLAGPLGSVPPTAVPRTGREAYVARLDGICRELAEHLSIRFAPGCRTTVTPG
;
A
#
# COMPACT_ATOMS: atom_id res chain seq x y z
N MET A 1 15.29 0.77 26.92
CA MET A 1 15.80 0.40 25.59
C MET A 1 14.62 0.24 24.66
N ALA A 2 14.59 0.91 23.51
CA ALA A 2 13.48 0.75 22.57
C ALA A 2 13.54 -0.68 21.96
N PRO A 3 12.39 -1.31 21.68
CA PRO A 3 12.36 -2.63 21.03
C PRO A 3 12.98 -2.55 19.62
N PRO A 4 13.53 -3.66 19.10
CA PRO A 4 14.12 -3.69 17.77
C PRO A 4 13.05 -3.40 16.70
N LEU A 5 13.42 -2.58 15.71
CA LEU A 5 12.61 -2.39 14.51
C LEU A 5 12.79 -3.62 13.61
N VAL A 6 11.70 -4.30 13.32
CA VAL A 6 11.68 -5.54 12.53
C VAL A 6 11.60 -5.26 11.03
N LEU A 7 11.04 -4.12 10.64
CA LEU A 7 10.89 -3.70 9.24
C LEU A 7 11.70 -2.43 8.98
N ASP A 8 12.45 -2.43 7.87
CA ASP A 8 12.97 -1.21 7.26
C ASP A 8 11.90 -0.49 6.41
N GLU A 9 12.27 0.66 5.84
CA GLU A 9 11.35 1.49 5.05
C GLU A 9 10.86 0.78 3.78
N ASP A 10 11.73 0.03 3.12
CA ASP A 10 11.43 -0.66 1.87
C ASP A 10 10.50 -1.84 2.12
N GLN A 11 10.79 -2.64 3.15
CA GLN A 11 9.95 -3.76 3.60
C GLN A 11 8.56 -3.28 4.05
N ALA A 12 8.49 -2.16 4.76
CA ALA A 12 7.23 -1.58 5.19
C ALA A 12 6.38 -1.11 3.99
N LEU A 13 7.04 -0.55 2.97
CA LEU A 13 6.39 -0.09 1.74
C LEU A 13 5.90 -1.26 0.88
N GLU A 14 6.70 -2.33 0.74
CA GLU A 14 6.30 -3.56 0.05
C GLU A 14 5.08 -4.20 0.73
N LEU A 15 5.06 -4.27 2.07
CA LEU A 15 3.92 -4.79 2.82
C LEU A 15 2.66 -3.93 2.62
N LEU A 16 2.80 -2.61 2.60
CA LEU A 16 1.70 -1.70 2.30
C LEU A 16 1.13 -1.95 0.89
N ALA A 17 2.02 -2.15 -0.09
CA ALA A 17 1.64 -2.48 -1.47
C ALA A 17 0.91 -3.80 -1.59
N TYR A 18 1.39 -4.83 -0.89
CA TYR A 18 0.70 -6.10 -0.83
C TYR A 18 -0.71 -5.98 -0.27
N LEU A 19 -0.90 -5.25 0.84
CA LEU A 19 -2.22 -5.08 1.47
C LEU A 19 -3.22 -4.36 0.55
N VAL A 20 -2.79 -3.31 -0.14
CA VAL A 20 -3.66 -2.52 -1.04
C VAL A 20 -4.02 -3.33 -2.30
N THR A 21 -3.05 -4.00 -2.92
CA THR A 21 -3.28 -4.80 -4.13
C THR A 21 -4.09 -6.07 -3.86
N ALA A 22 -3.87 -6.72 -2.71
CA ALA A 22 -4.70 -7.82 -2.24
C ALA A 22 -6.14 -7.35 -2.00
N ALA A 23 -6.34 -6.17 -1.40
CA ALA A 23 -7.68 -5.61 -1.22
C ALA A 23 -8.39 -5.44 -2.56
N ARG A 24 -7.70 -4.92 -3.59
CA ARG A 24 -8.24 -4.74 -4.93
C ARG A 24 -8.64 -6.06 -5.59
N THR A 25 -7.81 -7.09 -5.46
CA THR A 25 -8.08 -8.43 -6.01
C THR A 25 -9.32 -9.05 -5.36
N GLN A 26 -9.44 -8.93 -4.03
CA GLN A 26 -10.58 -9.47 -3.30
C GLN A 26 -11.92 -8.81 -3.64
N VAL A 27 -11.93 -7.58 -4.19
CA VAL A 27 -13.16 -6.94 -4.65
C VAL A 27 -13.85 -7.77 -5.75
N ASP A 28 -13.07 -8.48 -6.58
CA ASP A 28 -13.57 -9.28 -7.69
C ASP A 28 -13.78 -10.76 -7.32
N GLU A 29 -13.03 -11.29 -6.34
CA GLU A 29 -13.05 -12.71 -5.97
C GLU A 29 -14.00 -13.06 -4.80
N ALA A 30 -14.14 -12.17 -3.80
CA ALA A 30 -14.96 -12.41 -2.63
C ALA A 30 -15.45 -11.07 -2.06
N ALA A 31 -16.63 -10.62 -2.53
CA ALA A 31 -17.22 -9.31 -2.20
C ALA A 31 -17.75 -9.18 -0.75
N GLU A 32 -17.12 -9.86 0.20
CA GLU A 32 -17.40 -9.76 1.63
C GLU A 32 -16.46 -8.75 2.31
N TYR A 33 -16.22 -8.91 3.62
CA TYR A 33 -15.40 -7.98 4.42
C TYR A 33 -13.89 -8.06 4.15
N GLY A 34 -13.43 -8.91 3.25
CA GLY A 34 -12.02 -9.15 2.93
C GLY A 34 -11.24 -7.89 2.53
N PRO A 35 -11.66 -7.18 1.45
CA PRO A 35 -11.05 -5.91 1.05
C PRO A 35 -11.01 -4.88 2.18
N MET A 36 -12.08 -4.79 2.97
CA MET A 36 -12.18 -3.82 4.07
C MET A 36 -11.15 -4.08 5.17
N ARG A 37 -10.94 -5.35 5.55
CA ARG A 37 -9.95 -5.71 6.58
C ARG A 37 -8.52 -5.41 6.11
N LEU A 38 -8.23 -5.64 4.82
CA LEU A 38 -6.93 -5.36 4.22
C LEU A 38 -6.64 -3.86 4.16
N LEU A 39 -7.61 -3.03 3.76
CA LEU A 39 -7.47 -1.57 3.75
C LEU A 39 -7.34 -0.99 5.16
N THR A 40 -8.06 -1.56 6.13
CA THR A 40 -7.91 -1.20 7.54
C THR A 40 -6.50 -1.51 8.04
N ALA A 41 -5.94 -2.66 7.67
CA ALA A 41 -4.56 -3.03 8.01
C ALA A 41 -3.56 -2.09 7.34
N ALA A 42 -3.76 -1.75 6.07
CA ALA A 42 -2.91 -0.81 5.32
C ALA A 42 -2.88 0.57 6.00
N GLY A 43 -4.04 1.12 6.36
CA GLY A 43 -4.13 2.41 7.06
C GLY A 43 -3.46 2.41 8.43
N ARG A 44 -3.61 1.31 9.19
CA ARG A 44 -2.90 1.15 10.49
C ARG A 44 -1.39 1.08 10.30
N LEU A 45 -0.92 0.32 9.31
CA LEU A 45 0.50 0.22 8.99
C LEU A 45 1.06 1.59 8.61
N ALA A 46 0.39 2.31 7.70
CA ALA A 46 0.75 3.66 7.27
C ALA A 46 0.90 4.62 8.47
N ALA A 47 -0.06 4.62 9.39
CA ALA A 47 0.00 5.45 10.60
C ALA A 47 1.16 5.10 11.54
N MET A 48 1.52 3.81 11.65
CA MET A 48 2.63 3.36 12.49
C MET A 48 4.01 3.72 11.92
N ILE A 49 4.16 3.67 10.58
CA ILE A 49 5.46 3.89 9.93
C ILE A 49 5.70 5.37 9.60
N ARG A 50 4.65 6.17 9.38
CA ARG A 50 4.78 7.59 8.98
C ARG A 50 5.75 8.41 9.84
N PRO A 51 5.74 8.36 11.18
CA PRO A 51 6.66 9.17 12.01
C PRO A 51 8.15 8.83 11.83
N ARG A 52 8.46 7.72 11.16
CA ARG A 52 9.81 7.19 10.97
C ARG A 52 10.21 7.09 9.49
N ALA A 53 9.28 7.39 8.58
CA ALA A 53 9.50 7.34 7.15
C ALA A 53 10.33 8.54 6.67
N SER A 54 11.04 8.39 5.57
CA SER A 54 11.62 9.51 4.82
C SER A 54 10.56 10.55 4.44
N GLU A 55 10.96 11.81 4.26
CA GLU A 55 10.04 12.91 3.92
C GLU A 55 9.17 12.59 2.69
N GLY A 56 9.78 12.06 1.62
CA GLY A 56 9.06 11.69 0.41
C GLY A 56 8.00 10.59 0.63
N LEU A 57 8.25 9.65 1.54
CA LEU A 57 7.26 8.64 1.91
C LEU A 57 6.20 9.19 2.88
N GLN A 58 6.55 10.13 3.76
CA GLN A 58 5.57 10.79 4.62
C GLN A 58 4.49 11.52 3.82
N ASP A 59 4.88 12.19 2.74
CA ASP A 59 3.93 12.88 1.83
C ASP A 59 2.97 11.89 1.16
N VAL A 60 3.49 10.76 0.68
CA VAL A 60 2.68 9.68 0.10
C VAL A 60 1.71 9.08 1.11
N LEU A 61 2.17 8.84 2.35
CA LEU A 61 1.34 8.29 3.43
C LEU A 61 0.34 9.32 3.99
N ALA A 62 0.61 10.62 3.88
CA ALA A 62 -0.32 11.69 4.25
C ALA A 62 -1.36 11.98 3.16
N GLY A 63 -1.06 11.59 1.91
CA GLY A 63 -1.90 11.72 0.75
C GLY A 63 -2.96 10.61 0.63
N PRO A 64 -3.18 10.06 -0.57
CA PRO A 64 -4.33 9.20 -0.84
C PRO A 64 -4.36 7.90 -0.03
N LEU A 65 -3.20 7.37 0.36
CA LEU A 65 -3.06 6.24 1.28
C LEU A 65 -3.50 6.55 2.72
N GLY A 66 -3.34 7.80 3.17
CA GLY A 66 -3.86 8.27 4.46
C GLY A 66 -5.36 8.56 4.43
N SER A 67 -5.92 8.73 3.23
CA SER A 67 -7.33 9.07 3.00
C SER A 67 -8.25 7.88 2.72
N VAL A 68 -7.72 6.65 2.75
CA VAL A 68 -8.50 5.43 2.52
C VAL A 68 -9.54 5.32 3.62
N PRO A 69 -10.83 5.57 3.34
CA PRO A 69 -11.83 5.43 4.38
C PRO A 69 -11.89 3.93 4.73
N PRO A 70 -12.24 3.57 5.97
CA PRO A 70 -12.71 2.23 6.28
C PRO A 70 -14.08 2.05 5.59
N THR A 71 -14.07 1.97 4.27
CA THR A 71 -15.27 1.78 3.46
C THR A 71 -15.72 0.36 3.70
N ALA A 72 -16.83 0.22 4.44
CA ALA A 72 -17.72 -0.91 4.26
C ALA A 72 -17.98 -1.06 2.75
N VAL A 73 -17.99 -2.30 2.25
CA VAL A 73 -18.37 -2.59 0.85
C VAL A 73 -19.66 -1.82 0.57
N PRO A 74 -19.65 -0.81 -0.31
CA PRO A 74 -20.83 0.00 -0.50
C PRO A 74 -21.92 -0.90 -1.11
N ARG A 75 -23.07 -1.02 -0.44
CA ARG A 75 -24.26 -1.68 -1.02
C ARG A 75 -24.70 -1.01 -2.33
N THR A 76 -24.25 0.22 -2.56
CA THR A 76 -24.39 1.03 -3.77
C THR A 76 -23.08 1.79 -4.05
N GLY A 77 -22.66 1.92 -5.32
CA GLY A 77 -21.45 2.69 -5.67
C GLY A 77 -20.14 1.89 -5.78
N ARG A 78 -20.23 0.59 -6.10
CA ARG A 78 -19.08 -0.30 -6.33
C ARG A 78 -18.08 0.28 -7.33
N GLU A 79 -18.54 0.86 -8.44
CA GLU A 79 -17.67 1.43 -9.47
C GLU A 79 -16.79 2.58 -8.92
N ALA A 80 -17.39 3.50 -8.15
CA ALA A 80 -16.65 4.59 -7.53
C ALA A 80 -15.64 4.09 -6.47
N TYR A 81 -15.97 3.00 -5.77
CA TYR A 81 -15.05 2.35 -4.83
C TYR A 81 -13.87 1.68 -5.54
N VAL A 82 -14.13 0.92 -6.61
CA VAL A 82 -13.10 0.30 -7.45
C VAL A 82 -12.18 1.36 -8.04
N ALA A 83 -12.74 2.42 -8.64
CA ALA A 83 -11.96 3.50 -9.22
C ALA A 83 -11.02 4.19 -8.20
N ARG A 84 -11.46 4.30 -6.94
CA ARG A 84 -10.62 4.83 -5.86
C ARG A 84 -9.48 3.88 -5.50
N LEU A 85 -9.74 2.58 -5.40
CA LEU A 85 -8.70 1.57 -5.17
C LEU A 85 -7.69 1.53 -6.31
N ASP A 86 -8.15 1.63 -7.55
CA ASP A 86 -7.28 1.71 -8.72
C ASP A 86 -6.39 2.95 -8.69
N GLY A 87 -6.92 4.09 -8.22
CA GLY A 87 -6.13 5.30 -7.98
C GLY A 87 -5.02 5.09 -6.95
N ILE A 88 -5.34 4.49 -5.81
CA ILE A 88 -4.35 4.20 -4.76
C ILE A 88 -3.29 3.21 -5.28
N CYS A 89 -3.70 2.16 -6.00
CA CYS A 89 -2.76 1.21 -6.60
C CYS A 89 -1.82 1.91 -7.58
N ARG A 90 -2.33 2.86 -8.39
CA ARG A 90 -1.53 3.61 -9.36
C ARG A 90 -0.49 4.49 -8.68
N GLU A 91 -0.89 5.29 -7.70
CA GLU A 91 0.05 6.17 -6.99
C GLU A 91 1.13 5.40 -6.24
N LEU A 92 0.73 4.28 -5.63
CA LEU A 92 1.68 3.40 -4.96
C LEU A 92 2.63 2.75 -5.97
N ALA A 93 2.13 2.30 -7.12
CA ALA A 93 2.96 1.76 -8.19
C ALA A 93 3.92 2.81 -8.77
N GLU A 94 3.49 4.07 -8.93
CA GLU A 94 4.35 5.18 -9.35
C GLU A 94 5.46 5.43 -8.33
N HIS A 95 5.13 5.48 -7.04
CA HIS A 95 6.11 5.67 -5.97
C HIS A 95 7.09 4.50 -5.88
N LEU A 96 6.60 3.26 -5.93
CA LEU A 96 7.42 2.05 -5.99
C LEU A 96 8.32 2.05 -7.22
N SER A 97 7.82 2.48 -8.37
CA SER A 97 8.62 2.53 -9.61
C SER A 97 9.74 3.56 -9.49
N ILE A 98 9.49 4.73 -8.92
CA ILE A 98 10.55 5.72 -8.68
C ILE A 98 11.59 5.19 -7.68
N ARG A 99 11.12 4.52 -6.63
CA ARG A 99 11.97 4.07 -5.52
C ARG A 99 12.76 2.80 -5.82
N PHE A 100 12.17 1.87 -6.56
CA PHE A 100 12.72 0.54 -6.86
C PHE A 100 13.03 0.32 -8.34
N ALA A 101 12.96 1.34 -9.20
CA ALA A 101 13.61 1.27 -10.51
C ALA A 101 15.04 1.85 -10.42
N PRO A 102 16.06 1.05 -10.08
CA PRO A 102 17.39 1.29 -10.60
C PRO A 102 17.46 0.67 -12.00
N GLY A 103 18.41 1.12 -12.83
CA GLY A 103 18.77 0.42 -14.07
C GLY A 103 18.71 -1.10 -13.90
N CYS A 104 18.02 -1.76 -14.84
CA CYS A 104 17.82 -3.20 -14.92
C CYS A 104 18.93 -3.98 -14.19
N ARG A 105 18.58 -4.66 -13.09
CA ARG A 105 19.48 -5.45 -12.22
C ARG A 105 20.61 -6.16 -13.01
N THR A 106 21.75 -5.51 -13.19
CA THR A 106 22.99 -6.19 -13.59
C THR A 106 23.66 -6.71 -12.34
N THR A 107 23.44 -7.98 -12.06
CA THR A 107 24.47 -8.95 -11.64
C THR A 107 23.87 -10.35 -11.73
N VAL A 108 23.66 -10.81 -12.97
CA VAL A 108 23.84 -12.24 -13.24
C VAL A 108 25.32 -12.40 -13.54
N THR A 109 26.10 -12.84 -12.56
CA THR A 109 27.42 -13.42 -12.82
C THR A 109 27.18 -14.93 -13.01
N PRO A 110 27.28 -15.48 -14.24
CA PRO A 110 27.44 -16.91 -14.38
C PRO A 110 28.94 -17.21 -14.20
N GLY A 111 29.24 -17.97 -13.14
CA GLY A 111 30.48 -18.76 -13.07
C GLY A 111 30.32 -20.06 -13.83
#